data_AF-A0AAD0NJ12-F1
#
_entry.id   AF-A0AAD0NJ12-F1
#
_cell.length_a   1.000
_cell.length_b   1.000
_cell.length_c   1.000
_cell.angle_alpha   90.00
_cell.angle_beta   90.00
_cell.angle_gamma   90.00
#
_symmetry.space_group_name_H-M   'P 1'
#
loop_
_entity.id
_entity.type
_entity.pdbx_description
1 polymer ?
#
loop_
_entity_poly.entity_id
_entity_poly.type
_entity_poly.pdbx_seq_one_letter_code
_entity_poly.pdbx_strand_id
1 'polypeptide(L)'
;MSAVSLKPLTVLALAGTALLAGCTPAADPAPAAAAAAPAATTAAAEPATPISRTARLQAFLAQRYGQGAALSGDWRGSWTQDGETRPVSWQVCAEQPVVSGDSWQQLLAVCGALVEAGHPEPGTIDFYVLRPTASGFDVAAELTGGTYGSSGQPGTVQIVRAGSDFYGFRVEDGWFGQGYSLISQSLVLPGPKGLVDTGSMRSHIDNGAAYDCDDADAAEDCRSKVFNIDFNQRFDDSDRSARVWPLLVEETGSTCGGTAVRQQHRFTLDPKTWTYSFPAALLREGCE
;
A
#
# COMPACT_ATOMS: atom_id res chain seq x y z
N MET A 1 10.03 -37.45 30.17
CA MET A 1 8.91 -38.38 30.44
C MET A 1 8.13 -38.56 29.16
N SER A 2 7.56 -39.74 28.99
CA SER A 2 7.32 -40.45 27.73
C SER A 2 6.29 -39.84 26.76
N ALA A 3 6.48 -40.25 25.50
CA ALA A 3 5.73 -39.94 24.30
C ALA A 3 4.46 -40.80 24.11
N VAL A 4 3.54 -40.34 23.24
CA VAL A 4 2.62 -41.11 22.36
C VAL A 4 2.24 -40.13 21.23
N SER A 5 2.51 -40.24 19.92
CA SER A 5 2.53 -41.30 18.89
C SER A 5 1.18 -41.89 18.51
N LEU A 6 0.59 -41.39 17.41
CA LEU A 6 -0.42 -42.09 16.62
C LEU A 6 -0.09 -41.94 15.13
N LYS A 7 0.10 -43.07 14.46
CA LYS A 7 0.35 -43.25 13.03
C LYS A 7 -0.90 -43.89 12.35
N PRO A 8 -0.96 -43.87 11.00
CA PRO A 8 -2.19 -43.91 10.22
C PRO A 8 -2.61 -45.33 9.81
N LEU A 9 -3.84 -45.46 9.31
CA LEU A 9 -4.36 -46.66 8.64
C LEU A 9 -4.58 -46.39 7.15
N THR A 10 -3.76 -47.07 6.35
CA THR A 10 -3.89 -47.31 4.91
C THR A 10 -4.81 -48.51 4.69
N VAL A 11 -5.69 -48.47 3.68
CA VAL A 11 -6.31 -49.66 3.07
C VAL A 11 -6.27 -49.50 1.55
N LEU A 12 -5.88 -50.57 0.86
CA LEU A 12 -5.56 -50.68 -0.56
C LEU A 12 -6.40 -51.82 -1.19
N ALA A 13 -6.65 -51.72 -2.50
CA ALA A 13 -7.12 -52.75 -3.46
C ALA A 13 -8.64 -53.05 -3.46
N LEU A 14 -9.32 -53.39 -4.58
CA LEU A 14 -8.93 -54.15 -5.78
C LEU A 14 -9.56 -53.64 -7.10
N ALA A 15 -8.87 -53.97 -8.19
CA ALA A 15 -9.34 -53.95 -9.57
C ALA A 15 -10.27 -55.13 -9.91
N GLY A 16 -11.15 -54.95 -10.90
CA GLY A 16 -11.96 -56.02 -11.49
C GLY A 16 -12.55 -55.62 -12.84
N THR A 17 -11.86 -55.97 -13.92
CA THR A 17 -12.37 -55.96 -15.31
C THR A 17 -12.98 -57.32 -15.65
N ALA A 18 -14.20 -57.34 -16.20
CA ALA A 18 -14.74 -58.49 -16.90
C ALA A 18 -15.43 -58.01 -18.19
N LEU A 19 -14.83 -58.39 -19.32
CA LEU A 19 -15.38 -58.32 -20.67
C LEU A 19 -16.38 -59.47 -20.85
N LEU A 20 -17.56 -59.18 -21.40
CA LEU A 20 -18.43 -60.20 -21.99
C LEU A 20 -18.82 -59.75 -23.40
N ALA A 21 -18.31 -60.51 -24.37
CA ALA A 21 -18.73 -60.51 -25.77
C ALA A 21 -20.03 -61.32 -25.91
N GLY A 22 -20.95 -60.86 -26.76
CA GLY A 22 -22.22 -61.55 -27.01
C GLY A 22 -22.92 -61.08 -28.28
N CYS A 23 -22.72 -61.87 -29.34
CA CYS A 23 -23.44 -62.07 -30.61
C CYS A 23 -24.55 -61.09 -31.08
N THR A 24 -24.34 -60.62 -32.31
CA THR A 24 -25.28 -60.02 -33.26
C THR A 24 -26.28 -61.04 -33.84
N PRO A 25 -27.54 -60.64 -34.07
CA PRO A 25 -28.38 -61.16 -35.16
C PRO A 25 -28.48 -60.16 -36.33
N ALA A 26 -28.58 -60.68 -37.54
CA ALA A 26 -28.66 -59.93 -38.79
C ALA A 26 -30.06 -59.39 -39.10
N ALA A 27 -30.05 -58.13 -39.58
CA ALA A 27 -30.97 -57.32 -40.40
C ALA A 27 -32.44 -57.71 -40.65
N ASP A 28 -33.29 -56.67 -40.59
CA ASP A 28 -34.37 -56.42 -41.56
C ASP A 28 -34.24 -54.97 -42.09
N PRO A 29 -34.52 -54.69 -43.37
CA PRO A 29 -34.39 -53.35 -43.94
C PRO A 29 -35.70 -52.56 -43.80
N ALA A 30 -35.62 -51.31 -43.33
CA ALA A 30 -36.75 -50.38 -43.30
C ALA A 30 -36.25 -48.93 -43.51
N PRO A 31 -37.13 -48.00 -43.93
CA PRO A 31 -37.07 -47.26 -45.18
C PRO A 31 -36.18 -46.00 -45.11
N ALA A 32 -35.85 -45.47 -46.30
CA ALA A 32 -35.09 -44.24 -46.47
C ALA A 32 -35.61 -43.09 -45.59
N ALA A 33 -34.78 -42.66 -44.64
CA ALA A 33 -35.01 -41.46 -43.85
C ALA A 33 -34.73 -40.21 -44.70
N ALA A 34 -35.64 -39.25 -44.62
CA ALA A 34 -35.56 -37.95 -45.25
C ALA A 34 -34.25 -37.21 -44.88
N ALA A 35 -33.75 -36.41 -45.81
CA ALA A 35 -32.56 -35.60 -45.65
C ALA A 35 -32.61 -34.78 -44.35
N ALA A 36 -31.62 -35.00 -43.47
CA ALA A 36 -31.41 -34.19 -42.29
C ALA A 36 -31.11 -32.75 -42.70
N ALA A 37 -31.86 -31.80 -42.15
CA ALA A 37 -31.54 -30.38 -42.24
C ALA A 37 -30.13 -30.16 -41.65
N PRO A 38 -29.31 -29.27 -42.24
CA PRO A 38 -27.97 -29.01 -41.72
C PRO A 38 -28.08 -28.48 -40.29
N ALA A 39 -27.33 -29.10 -39.38
CA ALA A 39 -27.20 -28.64 -38.01
C ALA A 39 -26.78 -27.16 -38.03
N ALA A 40 -27.56 -26.32 -37.36
CA ALA A 40 -27.18 -24.94 -37.11
C ALA A 40 -25.85 -24.95 -36.35
N THR A 41 -24.78 -24.53 -37.02
CA THR A 41 -23.50 -24.20 -36.39
C THR A 41 -23.79 -23.13 -35.33
N THR A 42 -23.71 -23.52 -34.06
CA THR A 42 -23.56 -22.58 -32.95
C THR A 42 -22.32 -21.76 -33.24
N ALA A 43 -22.51 -20.49 -33.57
CA ALA A 43 -21.42 -19.54 -33.69
C ALA A 43 -20.65 -19.57 -32.37
N ALA A 44 -19.37 -19.93 -32.43
CA ALA A 44 -18.48 -19.82 -31.29
C ALA A 44 -18.52 -18.35 -30.83
N ALA A 45 -18.84 -18.13 -29.56
CA ALA A 45 -18.76 -16.81 -28.96
C ALA A 45 -17.33 -16.29 -29.17
N GLU A 46 -17.18 -15.11 -29.78
CA GLU A 46 -15.88 -14.46 -29.87
C GLU A 46 -15.29 -14.32 -28.48
N PRO A 47 -13.99 -14.67 -28.29
CA PRO A 47 -13.35 -14.49 -27.01
C PRO A 47 -13.40 -13.01 -26.64
N ALA A 48 -14.05 -12.70 -25.50
CA ALA A 48 -14.13 -11.34 -25.00
C ALA A 48 -12.72 -10.77 -24.84
N THR A 49 -12.48 -9.60 -25.43
CA THR A 49 -11.20 -8.90 -25.32
C THR A 49 -10.85 -8.70 -23.85
N PRO A 50 -9.67 -9.12 -23.39
CA PRO A 50 -9.30 -8.97 -21.99
C PRO A 50 -9.23 -7.48 -21.62
N ILE A 51 -9.98 -7.07 -20.59
CA ILE A 51 -9.99 -5.68 -20.11
C ILE A 51 -8.62 -5.34 -19.53
N SER A 52 -8.01 -4.27 -20.04
CA SER A 52 -6.68 -3.83 -19.60
C SER A 52 -6.67 -3.34 -18.14
N ARG A 53 -5.51 -3.43 -17.48
CA ARG A 53 -5.27 -2.90 -16.12
C ARG A 53 -5.72 -1.43 -15.99
N THR A 54 -5.32 -0.61 -16.96
CA THR A 54 -5.66 0.81 -17.03
C THR A 54 -7.17 1.03 -17.10
N ALA A 55 -7.90 0.27 -17.93
CA ALA A 55 -9.34 0.39 -18.02
C ALA A 55 -10.04 -0.01 -16.70
N ARG A 56 -9.55 -1.05 -16.03
CA ARG A 56 -10.07 -1.47 -14.71
C ARG A 56 -9.83 -0.41 -13.65
N LEU A 57 -8.63 0.18 -13.61
CA LEU A 57 -8.27 1.25 -12.68
C LEU A 57 -9.13 2.50 -12.91
N GLN A 58 -9.30 2.91 -14.18
CA GLN A 58 -10.14 4.04 -14.54
C GLN A 58 -11.61 3.81 -14.13
N ALA A 59 -12.13 2.59 -14.34
CA ALA A 59 -13.47 2.23 -13.89
C ALA A 59 -13.61 2.26 -12.37
N PHE A 60 -12.60 1.76 -11.63
CA PHE A 60 -12.56 1.83 -10.17
C PHE A 60 -12.60 3.29 -9.67
N LEU A 61 -11.76 4.17 -10.24
CA LEU A 61 -11.76 5.59 -9.89
C LEU A 61 -13.11 6.26 -10.19
N ALA A 62 -13.69 5.99 -11.36
CA ALA A 62 -14.99 6.54 -11.74
C ALA A 62 -16.12 6.06 -10.80
N GLN A 63 -16.06 4.82 -10.33
CA GLN A 63 -16.99 4.28 -9.35
C GLN A 63 -16.81 4.92 -7.97
N ARG A 64 -15.57 5.15 -7.54
CA ARG A 64 -15.25 5.60 -6.18
C ARG A 64 -15.37 7.12 -6.00
N TYR A 65 -14.92 7.88 -7.00
CA TYR A 65 -14.80 9.35 -6.94
C TYR A 65 -15.70 10.06 -7.96
N GLY A 66 -16.47 9.32 -8.77
CA GLY A 66 -17.36 9.86 -9.79
C GLY A 66 -16.72 9.96 -11.17
N GLN A 67 -17.53 10.19 -12.21
CA GLN A 67 -17.14 10.08 -13.62
C GLN A 67 -16.05 11.06 -14.06
N GLY A 68 -15.79 12.13 -13.30
CA GLY A 68 -14.69 13.07 -13.56
C GLY A 68 -13.32 12.60 -13.08
N ALA A 69 -13.25 11.51 -12.30
CA ALA A 69 -11.99 10.97 -11.81
C ALA A 69 -11.14 10.40 -12.94
N ALA A 70 -9.83 10.61 -12.89
CA ALA A 70 -8.92 10.22 -13.96
C ALA A 70 -7.61 9.63 -13.41
N LEU A 71 -6.94 8.80 -14.20
CA LEU A 71 -5.63 8.26 -13.81
C LEU A 71 -4.48 9.29 -13.87
N SER A 72 -4.71 10.45 -14.50
CA SER A 72 -3.70 11.49 -14.67
C SER A 72 -4.33 12.87 -14.53
N GLY A 73 -3.61 13.77 -13.86
CA GLY A 73 -4.09 15.13 -13.57
C GLY A 73 -5.07 15.15 -12.41
N ASP A 74 -5.46 16.37 -12.03
CA ASP A 74 -6.35 16.59 -10.91
C ASP A 74 -7.82 16.59 -11.32
N TRP A 75 -8.70 16.15 -10.42
CA TRP A 75 -10.15 16.29 -10.56
C TRP A 75 -10.79 16.86 -9.30
N ARG A 76 -11.91 17.56 -9.47
CA ARG A 76 -12.66 18.12 -8.35
C ARG A 76 -13.52 17.05 -7.69
N GLY A 77 -13.59 17.09 -6.36
CA GLY A 77 -14.53 16.31 -5.58
C GLY A 77 -14.75 16.94 -4.20
N SER A 78 -15.23 16.12 -3.29
CA SER A 78 -15.45 16.49 -1.90
C SER A 78 -14.92 15.41 -0.98
N TRP A 79 -14.49 15.81 0.21
CA TRP A 79 -14.12 14.92 1.29
C TRP A 79 -14.88 15.32 2.54
N THR A 80 -15.38 14.33 3.27
CA THR A 80 -16.12 14.55 4.51
C THR A 80 -15.30 13.99 5.67
N GLN A 81 -14.99 14.86 6.63
CA GLN A 81 -14.35 14.49 7.89
C GLN A 81 -15.13 15.11 9.04
N ASP A 82 -15.42 14.32 10.07
CA ASP A 82 -16.12 14.77 11.29
C ASP A 82 -17.44 15.53 11.03
N GLY A 83 -18.14 15.17 9.96
CA GLY A 83 -19.41 15.77 9.54
C GLY A 83 -19.26 17.04 8.70
N GLU A 84 -18.05 17.56 8.51
CA GLU A 84 -17.75 18.69 7.63
C GLU A 84 -17.37 18.18 6.24
N THR A 85 -18.03 18.70 5.20
CA THR A 85 -17.72 18.36 3.81
C THR A 85 -17.00 19.52 3.15
N ARG A 86 -15.77 19.27 2.67
CA ARG A 86 -14.89 20.29 2.07
C ARG A 86 -14.59 19.96 0.61
N PRO A 87 -14.42 21.00 -0.24
CA PRO A 87 -13.98 20.81 -1.62
C PRO A 87 -12.52 20.36 -1.67
N VAL A 88 -12.25 19.36 -2.52
CA VAL A 88 -10.95 18.72 -2.67
C VAL A 88 -10.55 18.65 -4.14
N SER A 89 -9.27 18.87 -4.41
CA SER A 89 -8.59 18.54 -5.66
C SER A 89 -7.93 17.18 -5.49
N TRP A 90 -8.51 16.15 -6.11
CA TRP A 90 -8.04 14.77 -6.03
C TRP A 90 -7.07 14.46 -7.18
N GLN A 91 -6.11 13.58 -6.93
CA GLN A 91 -5.23 13.01 -7.95
C GLN A 91 -4.79 11.60 -7.57
N VAL A 92 -4.45 10.77 -8.56
CA VAL A 92 -3.72 9.54 -8.31
C VAL A 92 -2.26 9.90 -8.05
N CYS A 93 -1.81 9.79 -6.80
CA CYS A 93 -0.45 10.16 -6.40
C CYS A 93 0.53 8.99 -6.41
N ALA A 94 0.05 7.74 -6.30
CA ALA A 94 0.88 6.57 -6.53
C ALA A 94 0.04 5.39 -7.03
N GLU A 95 0.55 4.64 -8.01
CA GLU A 95 -0.06 3.40 -8.46
C GLU A 95 1.03 2.42 -8.89
N GLN A 96 0.92 1.15 -8.51
CA GLN A 96 1.84 0.12 -8.97
C GLN A 96 1.19 -1.28 -8.90
N PRO A 97 1.33 -2.11 -9.93
CA PRO A 97 1.02 -3.53 -9.81
C PRO A 97 2.17 -4.24 -9.08
N VAL A 98 1.84 -5.07 -8.11
CA VAL A 98 2.80 -5.83 -7.30
C VAL A 98 2.45 -7.32 -7.32
N VAL A 99 3.46 -8.17 -7.20
CA VAL A 99 3.26 -9.62 -7.06
C VAL A 99 3.01 -9.93 -5.58
N SER A 100 1.94 -10.66 -5.27
CA SER A 100 1.63 -11.13 -3.93
C SER A 100 1.25 -12.61 -3.98
N GLY A 101 2.09 -13.47 -3.40
CA GLY A 101 2.01 -14.92 -3.59
C GLY A 101 2.01 -15.31 -5.07
N ASP A 102 1.03 -16.12 -5.47
CA ASP A 102 0.87 -16.61 -6.86
C ASP A 102 0.04 -15.68 -7.76
N SER A 103 -0.32 -14.49 -7.28
CA SER A 103 -1.15 -13.53 -8.02
C SER A 103 -0.52 -12.13 -8.00
N TRP A 104 -1.21 -11.16 -8.60
CA TRP A 104 -0.86 -9.76 -8.52
C TRP A 104 -1.96 -8.94 -7.87
N GLN A 105 -1.54 -7.85 -7.25
CA GLN A 105 -2.41 -6.82 -6.67
C GLN A 105 -2.05 -5.47 -7.27
N GLN A 106 -3.00 -4.56 -7.29
CA GLN A 106 -2.78 -3.18 -7.67
C GLN A 106 -2.80 -2.32 -6.41
N LEU A 107 -1.67 -1.71 -6.07
CA LEU A 107 -1.62 -0.68 -5.04
C LEU A 107 -1.99 0.65 -5.68
N LEU A 108 -2.80 1.42 -4.99
CA LEU A 108 -3.28 2.72 -5.44
C LEU A 108 -3.37 3.66 -4.23
N ALA A 109 -2.81 4.85 -4.36
CA ALA A 109 -3.02 5.96 -3.45
C ALA A 109 -3.65 7.13 -4.21
N VAL A 110 -4.72 7.68 -3.66
CA VAL A 110 -5.43 8.84 -4.18
C VAL A 110 -5.29 9.96 -3.17
N CYS A 111 -4.61 11.02 -3.57
CA CYS A 111 -4.31 12.16 -2.72
C CYS A 111 -5.32 13.28 -2.97
N GLY A 112 -5.85 13.86 -1.90
CA GLY A 112 -6.79 14.97 -1.93
C GLY A 112 -6.19 16.21 -1.29
N ALA A 113 -5.97 17.25 -2.10
CA ALA A 113 -5.60 18.57 -1.61
C ALA A 113 -6.85 19.41 -1.31
N LEU A 114 -6.96 19.97 -0.11
CA LEU A 114 -8.04 20.89 0.24
C LEU A 114 -7.91 22.20 -0.55
N VAL A 115 -9.01 22.69 -1.13
CA VAL A 115 -8.99 23.87 -2.02
C VAL A 115 -8.80 25.18 -1.24
N GLU A 116 -9.31 25.25 -0.01
CA GLU A 116 -9.26 26.42 0.86
C GLU A 116 -8.87 25.99 2.28
N ALA A 117 -7.62 25.56 2.46
CA ALA A 117 -7.10 25.17 3.75
C ALA A 117 -6.26 26.28 4.39
N GLY A 118 -6.47 26.52 5.68
CA GLY A 118 -5.55 27.28 6.51
C GLY A 118 -4.33 26.46 6.91
N HIS A 119 -3.31 27.13 7.45
CA HIS A 119 -2.21 26.46 8.14
C HIS A 119 -2.63 26.21 9.60
N PRO A 120 -2.52 25.00 10.18
CA PRO A 120 -1.84 23.78 9.71
C PRO A 120 -2.80 22.67 9.21
N GLU A 121 -3.90 23.00 8.53
CA GLU A 121 -4.86 21.97 8.10
C GLU A 121 -4.19 20.94 7.18
N PRO A 122 -4.37 19.62 7.40
CA PRO A 122 -3.77 18.58 6.55
C PRO A 122 -4.55 18.38 5.25
N GLY A 123 -3.93 17.71 4.29
CA GLY A 123 -4.64 17.07 3.17
C GLY A 123 -5.16 15.68 3.56
N THR A 124 -5.75 14.98 2.60
CA THR A 124 -6.28 13.62 2.79
C THR A 124 -5.66 12.64 1.80
N ILE A 125 -5.50 11.38 2.20
CA ILE A 125 -5.06 10.29 1.33
C ILE A 125 -5.95 9.07 1.55
N ASP A 126 -6.37 8.47 0.44
CA ASP A 126 -7.00 7.17 0.40
C ASP A 126 -6.03 6.13 -0.18
N PHE A 127 -5.86 5.02 0.53
CA PHE A 127 -5.02 3.91 0.13
C PHE A 127 -5.86 2.68 -0.20
N TYR A 128 -5.49 1.98 -1.27
CA TYR A 128 -6.16 0.78 -1.73
C TYR A 128 -5.17 -0.31 -2.11
N VAL A 129 -5.50 -1.54 -1.71
CA VAL A 129 -4.96 -2.77 -2.28
C VAL A 129 -6.09 -3.43 -3.04
N LEU A 130 -5.94 -3.54 -4.35
CA LEU A 130 -6.97 -4.00 -5.26
C LEU A 130 -6.60 -5.38 -5.84
N ARG A 131 -7.55 -6.31 -5.86
CA ARG A 131 -7.42 -7.61 -6.51
C ARG A 131 -8.10 -7.60 -7.87
N PRO A 132 -7.42 -8.02 -8.95
CA PRO A 132 -8.02 -8.07 -10.28
C PRO A 132 -9.15 -9.12 -10.34
N THR A 133 -10.25 -8.77 -11.00
CA THR A 133 -11.35 -9.69 -11.32
C THR A 133 -11.50 -9.87 -12.83
N ALA A 134 -12.54 -10.55 -13.33
CA ALA A 134 -12.77 -10.61 -14.78
C ALA A 134 -13.15 -9.23 -15.36
N SER A 135 -13.92 -8.44 -14.60
CA SER A 135 -14.53 -7.19 -15.05
C SER A 135 -13.89 -5.91 -14.48
N GLY A 136 -13.05 -6.02 -13.44
CA GLY A 136 -12.55 -4.85 -12.73
C GLY A 136 -11.55 -5.17 -11.62
N PHE A 137 -11.74 -4.49 -10.49
CA PHE A 137 -10.98 -4.67 -9.26
C PHE A 137 -11.94 -4.82 -8.07
N ASP A 138 -11.66 -5.79 -7.21
CA ASP A 138 -12.24 -5.85 -5.86
C ASP A 138 -11.28 -5.19 -4.88
N VAL A 139 -11.82 -4.48 -3.89
CA VAL A 139 -11.03 -3.94 -2.78
C VAL A 139 -10.65 -5.08 -1.84
N ALA A 140 -9.35 -5.39 -1.74
CA ALA A 140 -8.84 -6.38 -0.80
C ALA A 140 -8.50 -5.75 0.56
N ALA A 141 -8.03 -4.51 0.56
CA ALA A 141 -7.84 -3.69 1.75
C ALA A 141 -7.93 -2.22 1.35
N GLU A 142 -8.43 -1.38 2.25
CA GLU A 142 -8.42 0.06 2.10
C GLU A 142 -8.15 0.74 3.46
N LEU A 143 -7.62 1.95 3.39
CA LEU A 143 -7.58 2.92 4.50
C LEU A 143 -7.87 4.28 3.86
N THR A 144 -9.02 4.85 4.17
CA THR A 144 -9.49 6.10 3.54
C THR A 144 -9.59 7.23 4.55
N GLY A 145 -9.37 8.46 4.09
CA GLY A 145 -9.45 9.66 4.93
C GLY A 145 -8.26 9.84 5.87
N GLY A 146 -7.11 9.25 5.55
CA GLY A 146 -5.89 9.48 6.33
C GLY A 146 -5.43 10.93 6.15
N THR A 147 -5.15 11.62 7.25
CA THR A 147 -4.76 13.04 7.22
C THR A 147 -3.26 13.22 7.31
N TYR A 148 -2.68 13.88 6.32
CA TYR A 148 -1.23 14.05 6.19
C TYR A 148 -0.87 15.47 5.75
N GLY A 149 0.35 15.89 6.05
CA GLY A 149 0.90 17.17 5.61
C GLY A 149 0.20 18.38 6.22
N SER A 150 0.24 19.48 5.48
CA SER A 150 -0.12 20.81 5.98
C SER A 150 -0.60 21.72 4.85
N SER A 151 -1.29 22.80 5.23
CA SER A 151 -1.90 23.77 4.29
C SER A 151 -2.77 23.11 3.21
N GLY A 152 -3.50 22.08 3.61
CA GLY A 152 -4.38 21.28 2.75
C GLY A 152 -3.65 20.28 1.85
N GLN A 153 -2.32 20.21 1.89
CA GLN A 153 -1.54 19.33 1.01
C GLN A 153 -1.19 18.02 1.72
N PRO A 154 -1.49 16.85 1.14
CA PRO A 154 -1.28 15.54 1.78
C PRO A 154 0.18 15.04 1.81
N GLY A 155 1.14 15.79 1.25
CA GLY A 155 2.52 15.31 1.09
C GLY A 155 2.69 14.39 -0.12
N THR A 156 3.68 13.50 -0.06
CA THR A 156 4.05 12.59 -1.16
C THR A 156 3.89 11.13 -0.75
N VAL A 157 3.47 10.28 -1.69
CA VAL A 157 3.27 8.85 -1.44
C VAL A 157 4.21 8.02 -2.30
N GLN A 158 4.83 7.02 -1.69
CA GLN A 158 5.64 6.01 -2.37
C GLN A 158 5.10 4.63 -2.06
N ILE A 159 5.05 3.76 -3.07
CA ILE A 159 4.77 2.33 -2.86
C ILE A 159 6.08 1.64 -2.46
N VAL A 160 6.06 0.95 -1.33
CA VAL A 160 7.25 0.31 -0.74
C VAL A 160 7.07 -1.20 -0.67
N ARG A 161 8.17 -1.93 -0.90
CA ARG A 161 8.26 -3.37 -0.66
C ARG A 161 8.83 -3.59 0.74
N ALA A 162 7.96 -4.00 1.66
CA ALA A 162 8.25 -4.21 3.07
C ALA A 162 8.54 -5.69 3.41
N GLY A 163 8.61 -6.58 2.41
CA GLY A 163 8.88 -8.00 2.58
C GLY A 163 8.89 -8.74 1.24
N SER A 164 9.03 -10.07 1.28
CA SER A 164 9.09 -10.92 0.07
C SER A 164 7.90 -10.73 -0.87
N ASP A 165 6.68 -10.66 -0.35
CA ASP A 165 5.44 -10.44 -1.10
C ASP A 165 4.50 -9.46 -0.38
N PHE A 166 5.11 -8.58 0.43
CA PHE A 166 4.45 -7.67 1.34
C PHE A 166 4.77 -6.23 0.94
N TYR A 167 3.76 -5.52 0.44
CA TYR A 167 3.87 -4.16 -0.08
C TYR A 167 2.91 -3.24 0.66
N GLY A 168 3.26 -1.97 0.73
CA GLY A 168 2.41 -0.93 1.30
C GLY A 168 2.82 0.44 0.80
N PHE A 169 2.54 1.46 1.62
CA PHE A 169 2.78 2.85 1.29
C PHE A 169 3.68 3.50 2.33
N ARG A 170 4.56 4.38 1.87
CA ARG A 170 5.22 5.38 2.70
C ARG A 170 4.66 6.74 2.31
N VAL A 171 4.21 7.50 3.28
CA VAL A 171 3.85 8.91 3.11
C VAL A 171 4.99 9.73 3.66
N GLU A 172 5.47 10.73 2.92
CA GLU A 172 6.35 11.76 3.44
C GLU A 172 5.65 13.10 3.35
N ASP A 173 5.57 13.77 4.48
CA ASP A 173 4.81 15.01 4.65
C ASP A 173 5.48 15.89 5.70
N GLY A 174 5.16 17.19 5.75
CA GLY A 174 5.89 18.07 6.66
C GLY A 174 5.20 19.38 7.00
N TRP A 175 5.74 19.98 8.04
CA TRP A 175 5.40 21.30 8.56
C TRP A 175 6.61 22.22 8.43
N PHE A 176 6.37 23.44 7.95
CA PHE A 176 7.39 24.48 7.84
C PHE A 176 6.85 25.76 8.45
N GLY A 177 7.58 26.34 9.40
CA GLY A 177 7.13 27.55 10.06
C GLY A 177 8.15 28.12 11.02
N GLN A 178 8.22 29.46 11.11
CA GLN A 178 9.09 30.16 12.06
C GLN A 178 10.57 29.73 11.97
N GLY A 179 11.04 29.37 10.77
CA GLY A 179 12.40 28.91 10.54
C GLY A 179 12.68 27.44 10.87
N TYR A 180 11.64 26.67 11.23
CA TYR A 180 11.71 25.22 11.44
C TYR A 180 11.20 24.46 10.20
N SER A 181 11.81 23.32 9.94
CA SER A 181 11.34 22.27 9.04
C SER A 181 11.18 20.97 9.84
N LEU A 182 9.97 20.42 9.84
CA LEU A 182 9.65 19.16 10.49
C LEU A 182 8.99 18.25 9.46
N ILE A 183 9.77 17.35 8.88
CA ILE A 183 9.31 16.40 7.87
C ILE A 183 9.19 15.03 8.52
N SER A 184 8.06 14.38 8.32
CA SER A 184 7.72 13.07 8.83
C SER A 184 7.57 12.07 7.68
N GLN A 185 7.82 10.81 7.99
CA GLN A 185 7.53 9.67 7.14
C GLN A 185 6.68 8.65 7.90
N SER A 186 5.54 8.29 7.34
CA SER A 186 4.55 7.36 7.91
C SER A 186 4.44 6.12 7.04
N LEU A 187 4.31 4.94 7.66
CA LEU A 187 4.19 3.66 6.96
C LEU A 187 2.77 3.11 7.07
N VAL A 188 2.09 2.96 5.93
CA VAL A 188 0.78 2.31 5.85
C VAL A 188 0.95 0.93 5.22
N LEU A 189 0.78 -0.13 6.03
CA LEU A 189 1.04 -1.52 5.60
C LEU A 189 -0.23 -2.38 5.74
N PRO A 190 -0.34 -3.49 4.98
CA PRO A 190 -1.41 -4.46 5.19
C PRO A 190 -1.35 -5.05 6.60
N GLY A 191 -2.45 -4.98 7.34
CA GLY A 191 -2.64 -5.56 8.65
C GLY A 191 -3.81 -6.54 8.72
N PRO A 192 -4.16 -7.04 9.92
CA PRO A 192 -5.12 -8.13 10.08
C PRO A 192 -6.55 -7.81 9.61
N LYS A 193 -6.92 -6.53 9.53
CA LYS A 193 -8.28 -6.05 9.21
C LYS A 193 -8.34 -5.12 8.00
N GLY A 194 -7.23 -4.94 7.28
CA GLY A 194 -7.12 -3.93 6.21
C GLY A 194 -5.78 -3.23 6.25
N LEU A 195 -5.67 -2.09 5.59
CA LEU A 195 -4.47 -1.24 5.70
C LEU A 195 -4.48 -0.53 7.05
N VAL A 196 -3.30 -0.39 7.65
CA VAL A 196 -3.13 0.28 8.95
C VAL A 196 -1.89 1.17 8.91
N ASP A 197 -1.96 2.30 9.60
CA ASP A 197 -0.78 3.07 9.95
C ASP A 197 0.05 2.29 10.97
N THR A 198 1.26 1.92 10.57
CA THR A 198 2.19 1.11 11.37
C THR A 198 3.17 1.95 12.16
N GLY A 199 3.09 3.28 12.07
CA GLY A 199 3.95 4.21 12.77
C GLY A 199 4.48 5.30 11.85
N SER A 200 4.80 6.42 12.48
CA SER A 200 5.41 7.59 11.87
C SER A 200 6.68 7.97 12.63
N MET A 201 7.67 8.47 11.92
CA MET A 201 8.84 9.12 12.51
C MET A 201 9.28 10.30 11.65
N ARG A 202 10.23 11.10 12.12
CA ARG A 202 10.83 12.13 11.29
C ARG A 202 11.58 11.51 10.10
N SER A 203 11.57 12.20 8.97
CA SER A 203 12.56 12.02 7.91
C SER A 203 13.60 13.14 7.93
N HIS A 204 13.22 14.33 8.37
CA HIS A 204 14.12 15.47 8.51
C HIS A 204 13.62 16.43 9.58
N ILE A 205 14.54 16.99 10.37
CA ILE A 205 14.29 18.12 11.26
C ILE A 205 15.40 19.16 11.12
N ASP A 206 15.02 20.43 11.03
CA ASP A 206 15.95 21.56 10.95
C ASP A 206 15.34 22.80 11.59
N ASN A 207 16.16 23.59 12.27
CA ASN A 207 15.79 24.89 12.82
C ASN A 207 16.82 25.99 12.53
N GLY A 208 17.75 25.77 11.60
CA GLY A 208 18.81 26.72 11.28
C GLY A 208 18.30 28.09 10.86
N ALA A 209 17.10 28.18 10.28
CA ALA A 209 16.47 29.44 9.90
C ALA A 209 15.68 30.12 11.04
N ALA A 210 15.50 29.46 12.18
CA ALA A 210 14.78 30.00 13.33
C ALA A 210 15.66 30.90 14.22
N TYR A 211 16.98 30.84 14.02
CA TYR A 211 17.96 31.51 14.84
C TYR A 211 18.89 32.37 13.99
N ASP A 212 19.09 33.62 14.42
CA ASP A 212 20.16 34.46 13.93
C ASP A 212 21.34 34.35 14.90
N CYS A 213 22.32 33.51 14.55
CA CYS A 213 23.51 33.30 15.39
C CYS A 213 24.66 34.28 15.07
N ASP A 214 24.43 35.31 14.25
CA ASP A 214 25.47 36.26 13.85
C ASP A 214 25.78 37.30 14.94
N ASP A 215 24.93 37.45 15.95
CA ASP A 215 25.19 38.27 17.13
C ASP A 215 26.20 37.57 18.07
N ALA A 216 27.37 38.20 18.25
CA ALA A 216 28.48 37.66 19.03
C ALA A 216 28.12 37.36 20.50
N ASP A 217 27.20 38.12 21.10
CA ASP A 217 26.81 37.96 22.50
C ASP A 217 25.82 36.79 22.69
N ALA A 218 25.12 36.38 21.62
CA ALA A 218 24.17 35.27 21.60
C ALA A 218 24.70 34.01 20.88
N ALA A 219 25.80 34.11 20.13
CA ALA A 219 26.26 33.06 19.21
C ALA A 219 26.52 31.70 19.86
N GLU A 220 26.99 31.65 21.11
CA GLU A 220 27.25 30.38 21.81
C GLU A 220 25.96 29.71 22.31
N ASP A 221 25.08 30.48 22.96
CA ASP A 221 23.76 29.98 23.39
C ASP A 221 22.89 29.58 22.18
N CYS A 222 22.98 30.34 21.09
CA CYS A 222 22.34 30.07 19.82
C CYS A 222 22.82 28.74 19.21
N ARG A 223 24.14 28.56 19.06
CA ARG A 223 24.72 27.30 18.54
C ARG A 223 24.36 26.08 19.37
N SER A 224 24.09 26.24 20.66
CA SER A 224 23.64 25.14 21.51
C SER A 224 22.24 24.61 21.17
N LYS A 225 21.43 25.42 20.46
CA LYS A 225 20.02 25.13 20.17
C LYS A 225 19.75 24.76 18.71
N VAL A 226 20.73 24.93 17.82
CA VAL A 226 20.59 24.59 16.39
C VAL A 226 20.76 23.08 16.18
N PHE A 227 19.90 22.50 15.34
CA PHE A 227 19.97 21.12 14.88
C PHE A 227 19.60 21.01 13.40
N ASN A 228 20.15 19.99 12.74
CA ASN A 228 19.79 19.59 11.39
C ASN A 228 20.06 18.09 11.28
N ILE A 229 19.01 17.28 11.18
CA ILE A 229 19.10 15.83 11.30
C ILE A 229 18.19 15.17 10.27
N ASP A 230 18.77 14.25 9.50
CA ASP A 230 18.08 13.36 8.59
C ASP A 230 17.90 11.97 9.22
N PHE A 231 16.78 11.34 8.90
CA PHE A 231 16.45 9.98 9.29
C PHE A 231 16.09 9.18 8.02
N ASN A 232 17.09 8.53 7.44
CA ASN A 232 16.89 7.77 6.21
C ASN A 232 16.38 6.36 6.52
N GLN A 233 15.18 6.06 6.01
CA GLN A 233 14.52 4.79 6.23
C GLN A 233 14.62 3.85 5.02
N ARG A 234 14.98 2.59 5.29
CA ARG A 234 14.92 1.48 4.32
C ARG A 234 14.51 0.17 4.99
N PHE A 235 13.92 -0.75 4.23
CA PHE A 235 13.72 -2.13 4.69
C PHE A 235 15.03 -2.93 4.55
N ASP A 236 15.28 -3.83 5.50
CA ASP A 236 16.38 -4.78 5.47
C ASP A 236 15.97 -6.05 4.71
N ASP A 237 16.27 -6.09 3.42
CA ASP A 237 15.94 -7.19 2.52
C ASP A 237 16.96 -8.33 2.53
N SER A 238 17.86 -8.38 3.53
CA SER A 238 18.88 -9.43 3.65
C SER A 238 18.30 -10.83 3.78
N ASP A 239 17.23 -11.02 4.56
CA ASP A 239 16.40 -12.23 4.53
C ASP A 239 15.27 -12.08 3.51
N ARG A 240 15.57 -12.43 2.26
CA ARG A 240 14.60 -12.35 1.15
C ARG A 240 13.39 -13.27 1.31
N SER A 241 13.42 -14.24 2.23
CA SER A 241 12.32 -15.16 2.48
C SER A 241 11.34 -14.65 3.55
N ALA A 242 11.77 -13.68 4.36
CA ALA A 242 10.93 -13.11 5.39
C ALA A 242 9.67 -12.47 4.80
N ARG A 243 8.52 -12.73 5.46
CA ARG A 243 7.24 -12.13 5.07
C ARG A 243 7.25 -10.62 5.26
N VAL A 244 7.85 -10.15 6.34
CA VAL A 244 8.03 -8.72 6.66
C VAL A 244 9.49 -8.52 7.04
N TRP A 245 10.13 -7.55 6.39
CA TRP A 245 11.50 -7.16 6.66
C TRP A 245 11.57 -6.16 7.82
N PRO A 246 12.62 -6.23 8.66
CA PRO A 246 12.90 -5.18 9.62
C PRO A 246 13.19 -3.85 8.94
N LEU A 247 12.85 -2.76 9.62
CA LEU A 247 13.17 -1.41 9.19
C LEU A 247 14.54 -1.01 9.71
N LEU A 248 15.36 -0.43 8.85
CA LEU A 248 16.62 0.21 9.20
C LEU A 248 16.47 1.72 9.03
N VAL A 249 16.89 2.44 10.06
CA VAL A 249 16.89 3.91 10.07
C VAL A 249 18.31 4.37 10.31
N GLU A 250 18.86 5.13 9.38
CA GLU A 250 20.13 5.82 9.56
C GLU A 250 19.83 7.27 9.97
N GLU A 251 20.24 7.64 11.18
CA GLU A 251 20.19 8.99 11.72
C GLU A 251 21.52 9.67 11.46
N THR A 252 21.51 10.80 10.76
CA THR A 252 22.72 11.56 10.41
C THR A 252 22.49 13.05 10.51
N GLY A 253 23.52 13.80 10.91
CA GLY A 253 23.49 15.26 10.90
C GLY A 253 24.15 15.84 12.14
N SER A 254 23.58 16.92 12.65
CA SER A 254 24.02 17.59 13.88
C SER A 254 22.85 17.73 14.85
N THR A 255 23.01 17.18 16.06
CA THR A 255 22.08 17.44 17.16
C THR A 255 22.28 18.83 17.74
N CYS A 256 21.42 19.20 18.68
CA CYS A 256 21.61 20.35 19.55
C CYS A 256 23.02 20.34 20.15
N GLY A 257 23.62 21.52 20.27
CA GLY A 257 25.03 21.65 20.66
C GLY A 257 26.03 21.52 19.51
N GLY A 258 25.58 21.34 18.26
CA GLY A 258 26.47 21.15 17.12
C GLY A 258 27.15 19.77 17.10
N THR A 259 26.65 18.80 17.87
CA THR A 259 27.27 17.48 17.97
C THR A 259 26.87 16.63 16.77
N ALA A 260 27.86 16.18 16.00
CA ALA A 260 27.63 15.29 14.88
C ALA A 260 27.04 13.95 15.35
N VAL A 261 25.97 13.51 14.70
CA VAL A 261 25.34 12.22 14.95
C VAL A 261 25.43 11.34 13.71
N ARG A 262 25.76 10.07 13.94
CA ARG A 262 25.58 8.98 12.99
C ARG A 262 25.20 7.72 13.74
N GLN A 263 23.94 7.33 13.66
CA GLN A 263 23.41 6.16 14.36
C GLN A 263 22.58 5.31 13.41
N GLN A 264 22.54 4.02 13.68
CA GLN A 264 21.70 3.08 12.96
C GLN A 264 20.76 2.40 13.94
N HIS A 265 19.47 2.48 13.62
CA HIS A 265 18.41 1.85 14.40
C HIS A 265 17.80 0.71 13.57
N ARG A 266 17.37 -0.35 14.25
CA ARG A 266 16.67 -1.49 13.64
C ARG A 266 15.35 -1.72 14.36
N PHE A 267 14.25 -1.70 13.63
CA PHE A 267 12.92 -1.94 14.15
C PHE A 267 12.29 -3.15 13.49
N THR A 268 11.60 -3.98 14.27
CA THR A 268 10.81 -5.09 13.76
C THR A 268 9.34 -4.77 14.01
N LEU A 269 8.47 -5.06 13.04
CA LEU A 269 7.03 -4.88 13.19
C LEU A 269 6.54 -5.80 14.32
N ASP A 270 5.90 -5.24 15.34
CA ASP A 270 5.30 -6.05 16.41
C ASP A 270 4.02 -6.72 15.86
N PRO A 271 3.94 -8.05 15.79
CA PRO A 271 2.76 -8.73 15.23
C PRO A 271 1.50 -8.61 16.11
N LYS A 272 1.63 -8.16 17.37
CA LYS A 272 0.49 -7.98 18.29
C LYS A 272 -0.19 -6.63 18.10
N THR A 273 0.58 -5.57 17.98
CA THR A 273 0.07 -4.20 17.79
C THR A 273 0.00 -3.81 16.32
N TRP A 274 0.73 -4.51 15.46
CA TRP A 274 0.95 -4.19 14.05
C TRP A 274 1.62 -2.82 13.85
N THR A 275 2.54 -2.46 14.74
CA THR A 275 3.27 -1.19 14.71
C THR A 275 4.77 -1.38 14.84
N TYR A 276 5.55 -0.44 14.29
CA TYR A 276 6.94 -0.24 14.64
C TYR A 276 7.01 0.66 15.87
N SER A 277 7.73 0.22 16.91
CA SER A 277 7.95 1.04 18.11
C SER A 277 9.14 1.97 17.91
N PHE A 278 8.88 3.19 17.44
CA PHE A 278 9.90 4.23 17.33
C PHE A 278 10.13 4.94 18.67
N PRO A 279 11.39 5.15 19.09
CA PRO A 279 11.69 5.91 20.30
C PRO A 279 11.42 7.40 20.09
N ALA A 280 11.16 8.13 21.18
CA ALA A 280 10.86 9.57 21.16
C ALA A 280 11.93 10.41 20.42
N ALA A 281 13.20 9.98 20.46
CA ALA A 281 14.29 10.64 19.73
C ALA A 281 14.06 10.70 18.21
N LEU A 282 13.34 9.74 17.61
CA LEU A 282 12.98 9.76 16.20
C LEU A 282 11.69 10.55 15.90
N LEU A 283 11.01 11.04 16.95
CA LEU A 283 9.76 11.81 16.85
C LEU A 283 9.97 13.30 17.20
N ARG A 284 11.15 13.65 17.71
CA ARG A 284 11.46 14.97 18.27
C ARG A 284 11.21 16.11 17.28
N GLU A 285 10.89 17.27 17.83
CA GLU A 285 10.62 18.53 17.11
C GLU A 285 11.62 19.64 17.48
N GLY A 286 12.49 19.37 18.45
CA GLY A 286 13.38 20.35 19.04
C GLY A 286 14.51 19.70 19.83
N CYS A 287 15.21 20.53 20.60
CA CYS A 287 16.16 20.08 21.61
C CYS A 287 15.42 19.47 22.81
N GLU A 288 15.98 18.39 23.37
CA GLU A 288 15.49 17.74 24.60
C GLU A 288 15.77 18.59 25.85
#